data_AF-A0A2V8XWU4-F1
#
_entry.id   AF-A0A2V8XWU4-F1
#
_cell.length_a   1.000
_cell.length_b   1.000
_cell.length_c   1.000
_cell.angle_alpha   90.00
_cell.angle_beta   90.00
_cell.angle_gamma   90.00
#
_symmetry.space_group_name_H-M   'P 1'
#
loop_
_entity.id
_entity.type
_entity.pdbx_description
1 polymer ?
#
loop_
_entity_poly.entity_id
_entity_poly.type
_entity_poly.pdbx_seq_one_letter_code
_entity_poly.pdbx_strand_id
1 'polypeptide(L)'
;MSIVLLGVMLWKLVSANGGQAREDQPSYSEFMAKVEAGDVKEVTMYLGQVSYDLQGEYIRPTNRKFQVTIAKEDAPTVTKELRDKAVQIKVKEVRSADWVLLLLSGLPLLLLVGFCLFLMRQMQAGGNKALSFGKSRARLLS
;
A
#
# COMPACT_ATOMS: atom_id res chain seq x y z
N MET A 1 -18.20 -2.21 24.11
CA MET A 1 -17.93 -0.77 23.87
C MET A 1 -16.44 -0.49 23.69
N SER A 2 -15.56 -1.02 24.54
CA SER A 2 -14.10 -0.82 24.43
C SER A 2 -13.45 -1.41 23.17
N ILE A 3 -13.93 -2.56 22.66
CA ILE A 3 -13.41 -3.16 21.41
C ILE A 3 -13.73 -2.31 20.18
N VAL A 4 -14.91 -1.67 20.16
CA VAL A 4 -15.34 -0.82 19.04
C VAL A 4 -14.52 0.47 19.03
N LEU A 5 -14.25 1.05 20.21
CA LEU A 5 -13.40 2.23 20.36
C LEU A 5 -11.95 1.95 19.91
N LEU A 6 -11.39 0.79 20.27
CA LEU A 6 -10.07 0.36 19.79
C LEU A 6 -10.03 0.17 18.27
N GLY A 7 -11.08 -0.41 17.68
CA GLY A 7 -11.20 -0.56 16.23
C GLY A 7 -11.24 0.79 15.51
N VAL A 8 -12.00 1.76 16.02
CA VAL A 8 -12.07 3.11 15.45
C VAL A 8 -10.76 3.88 15.62
N MET A 9 -10.08 3.75 16.76
CA MET A 9 -8.77 4.37 17.02
C MET A 9 -7.69 3.84 16.06
N LEU A 10 -7.64 2.52 15.86
CA LEU A 10 -6.74 1.88 14.88
C LEU A 10 -7.07 2.30 13.45
N TRP A 11 -8.35 2.37 13.09
CA TRP A 11 -8.77 2.87 11.78
C TRP A 11 -8.34 4.30 11.55
N LYS A 12 -8.44 5.17 12.56
CA LYS A 12 -8.00 6.56 12.49
C LYS A 12 -6.49 6.68 12.38
N LEU A 13 -5.72 5.84 13.07
CA LEU A 13 -4.25 5.81 12.95
C LEU A 13 -3.80 5.37 11.55
N VAL A 14 -4.43 4.32 11.00
CA VAL A 14 -4.18 3.82 9.65
C VAL A 14 -4.61 4.85 8.59
N SER A 15 -5.79 5.47 8.77
CA SER A 15 -6.31 6.47 7.83
C SER A 15 -5.57 7.81 7.92
N ALA A 16 -5.10 8.22 9.09
CA ALA A 16 -4.31 9.44 9.27
C ALA A 16 -2.94 9.36 8.60
N ASN A 17 -2.38 8.15 8.49
CA ASN A 17 -1.18 7.89 7.69
C ASN A 17 -1.48 7.68 6.18
N GLY A 18 -2.76 7.53 5.83
CA GLY A 18 -3.26 7.20 4.50
C GLY A 18 -3.73 8.41 3.69
N GLY A 19 -3.22 9.61 3.97
CA GLY A 19 -3.34 10.75 3.06
C GLY A 19 -2.58 10.44 1.76
N GLN A 20 -3.18 9.62 0.89
CA GLN A 20 -2.71 9.39 -0.47
C GLN A 20 -2.67 10.75 -1.16
N ALA A 21 -1.49 11.36 -1.16
CA ALA A 21 -1.15 12.37 -2.16
C ALA A 21 -1.55 11.74 -3.50
N ARG A 22 -2.44 12.41 -4.23
CA ARG A 22 -3.06 11.90 -5.46
C ARG A 22 -1.94 11.74 -6.51
N GLU A 23 -1.32 10.57 -6.50
CA GLU A 23 -0.19 10.22 -7.33
C GLU A 23 -0.73 10.04 -8.75
N ASP A 24 -0.36 10.97 -9.62
CA ASP A 24 -0.73 10.94 -11.03
C ASP A 24 0.08 9.84 -11.71
N GLN A 25 -0.56 8.96 -12.47
CA GLN A 25 0.12 7.93 -13.27
C GLN A 25 -0.03 8.28 -14.76
N PRO A 26 0.70 9.30 -15.26
CA PRO A 26 0.66 9.64 -16.67
C PRO A 26 1.27 8.52 -17.51
N SER A 27 0.82 8.39 -18.75
CA SER A 27 1.52 7.58 -19.75
C SER A 27 2.90 8.17 -20.07
N TYR A 28 3.78 7.36 -20.68
CA TYR A 28 5.10 7.82 -21.12
C TYR A 28 5.02 9.09 -21.99
N SER A 29 4.13 9.10 -23.00
CA SER A 29 3.98 10.25 -23.89
C SER A 29 3.48 11.51 -23.17
N GLU A 30 2.55 11.36 -22.23
CA GLU A 30 2.07 12.49 -21.42
C GLU A 30 3.15 13.03 -20.48
N PHE A 31 3.96 12.15 -19.91
CA PHE A 31 5.12 12.55 -19.10
C PHE A 31 6.12 13.34 -19.94
N MET A 32 6.49 12.84 -21.11
CA MET A 32 7.42 13.54 -22.02
C MET A 32 6.87 14.90 -22.44
N ALA A 33 5.58 15.01 -22.76
CA ALA A 33 4.95 16.30 -23.06
C ALA A 33 5.06 17.30 -21.88
N LYS A 34 4.91 16.83 -20.63
CA LYS A 34 5.09 17.67 -19.43
C LYS A 34 6.55 18.03 -19.16
N VAL A 35 7.50 17.16 -19.52
CA VAL A 35 8.95 17.44 -19.48
C VAL A 35 9.30 18.52 -20.50
N GLU A 36 8.80 18.40 -21.73
CA GLU A 36 8.99 19.40 -22.79
C GLU A 36 8.41 20.76 -22.40
N ALA A 37 7.22 20.76 -21.80
CA ALA A 37 6.56 21.95 -21.24
C ALA A 37 7.31 22.58 -20.06
N GLY A 38 8.29 21.87 -19.48
CA GLY A 38 9.07 22.34 -18.34
C GLY A 38 8.28 22.40 -17.04
N ASP A 39 7.26 21.55 -16.89
CA ASP A 39 6.43 21.49 -15.68
C ASP A 39 6.92 20.45 -14.66
N VAL A 40 8.10 19.85 -14.88
CA VAL A 40 8.70 18.85 -13.98
C VAL A 40 9.80 19.49 -13.13
N LYS A 41 9.68 19.39 -11.81
CA LYS A 41 10.61 20.02 -10.85
C LYS A 41 11.79 19.11 -10.54
N GLU A 42 11.47 17.90 -10.12
CA GLU A 42 12.45 16.87 -9.76
C GLU A 42 11.93 15.51 -10.18
N VAL A 43 12.87 14.64 -10.54
CA VAL A 43 12.61 13.24 -10.90
C VAL A 43 13.56 12.37 -10.09
N THR A 44 12.99 11.41 -9.37
CA THR A 44 13.72 10.31 -8.75
C THR A 44 13.53 9.07 -9.61
N MET A 45 14.62 8.59 -10.19
CA MET A 45 14.65 7.38 -10.98
C MET A 45 15.01 6.19 -10.10
N TYR A 46 14.12 5.20 -10.10
CA TYR A 46 14.21 3.96 -9.37
C TYR A 46 14.66 2.86 -10.33
N LEU A 47 15.89 2.38 -10.14
CA LEU A 47 16.50 1.34 -10.96
C LEU A 47 15.89 -0.02 -10.63
N GLY A 48 15.05 -0.54 -11.53
CA GLY A 48 14.56 -1.91 -11.53
C GLY A 48 15.32 -2.81 -12.50
N GLN A 49 15.02 -4.11 -12.47
CA GLN A 49 15.72 -5.11 -13.28
C GLN A 49 15.30 -5.09 -14.76
N VAL A 50 14.02 -4.77 -15.04
CA VAL A 50 13.41 -4.79 -16.39
C VAL A 50 12.95 -3.40 -16.83
N SER A 51 12.37 -2.64 -15.92
CA SER A 51 11.89 -1.27 -16.14
C SER A 51 12.43 -0.34 -15.06
N TYR A 52 12.38 0.97 -15.32
CA TYR A 52 12.69 2.00 -14.33
C TYR A 52 11.42 2.76 -13.97
N ASP A 53 11.23 3.00 -12.67
CA ASP A 53 10.13 3.83 -12.20
C ASP A 53 10.65 5.24 -11.94
N LEU A 54 10.00 6.23 -12.52
CA LEU A 54 10.28 7.64 -12.28
C LEU A 54 9.20 8.18 -11.36
N GLN A 55 9.59 8.69 -10.19
CA GLN A 55 8.69 9.41 -9.31
C GLN A 55 9.17 10.83 -9.12
N GLY A 56 8.25 11.80 -9.16
CA GLY A 56 8.63 13.20 -9.07
C GLY A 56 7.49 14.10 -8.65
N GLU A 57 7.75 15.41 -8.69
CA GLU A 57 6.78 16.46 -8.40
C GLU A 57 6.66 17.40 -9.60
N TYR A 58 5.42 17.77 -9.95
CA TYR A 58 5.18 18.83 -10.92
C TYR A 58 5.38 20.22 -10.28
N ILE A 59 5.81 21.18 -11.10
CA ILE A 59 5.89 22.59 -10.73
C ILE A 59 4.47 23.17 -10.64
N ARG A 60 3.61 22.80 -11.59
CA ARG A 60 2.21 23.23 -11.69
C ARG A 60 1.32 22.03 -12.07
N PRO A 61 0.34 21.64 -11.23
CA PRO A 61 0.04 22.16 -9.89
C PRO A 61 1.14 21.80 -8.89
N THR A 62 1.48 22.71 -7.98
CA THR A 62 2.44 22.46 -6.90
C THR A 62 1.93 21.35 -5.99
N ASN A 63 2.81 20.46 -5.50
CA ASN A 63 2.48 19.33 -4.62
C ASN A 63 1.72 18.17 -5.29
N ARG A 64 1.65 18.13 -6.62
CA ARG A 64 1.22 16.93 -7.36
C ARG A 64 2.42 16.03 -7.61
N LYS A 65 2.39 14.84 -7.00
CA LYS A 65 3.33 13.77 -7.30
C LYS A 65 2.89 13.00 -8.53
N PHE A 66 3.84 12.48 -9.27
CA PHE A 66 3.59 11.55 -10.37
C PHE A 66 4.48 10.33 -10.28
N GLN A 67 4.01 9.24 -10.86
CA GLN A 67 4.75 8.01 -11.06
C GLN A 67 4.56 7.55 -12.51
N VAL A 68 5.67 7.34 -13.22
CA VAL A 68 5.66 6.80 -14.58
C VAL A 68 6.70 5.71 -14.70
N THR A 69 6.33 4.60 -15.33
CA THR A 69 7.25 3.50 -15.61
C THR A 69 7.78 3.66 -17.03
N ILE A 70 9.10 3.60 -17.18
CA ILE A 70 9.78 3.67 -18.47
C ILE A 70 10.53 2.37 -18.76
N ALA A 71 10.65 2.03 -20.03
CA ALA A 71 11.50 0.93 -20.46
C ALA A 71 12.98 1.30 -20.24
N LYS A 72 13.79 0.30 -19.88
CA LYS A 72 15.22 0.48 -19.62
C LYS A 72 15.99 1.01 -20.84
N GLU A 73 15.52 0.68 -22.04
CA GLU A 73 16.08 1.12 -23.33
C GLU A 73 15.86 2.61 -23.60
N ASP A 74 14.77 3.20 -23.10
CA ASP A 74 14.45 4.62 -23.29
C ASP A 74 15.10 5.54 -22.23
N ALA A 75 15.59 4.95 -21.13
CA ALA A 75 16.23 5.66 -20.04
C ALA A 75 17.32 6.68 -20.45
N PRO A 76 18.27 6.38 -21.36
CA PRO A 76 19.26 7.36 -21.80
C PRO A 76 18.63 8.57 -22.51
N THR A 77 17.59 8.34 -23.32
CA THR A 77 16.85 9.40 -24.03
C THR A 77 16.14 10.32 -23.04
N VAL A 78 15.39 9.74 -22.11
CA VAL A 78 14.66 10.49 -21.07
C VAL A 78 15.62 11.27 -20.17
N THR A 79 16.73 10.66 -19.75
CA THR A 79 17.73 11.31 -18.90
C THR A 79 18.38 12.50 -19.60
N LYS A 80 18.58 12.41 -20.92
CA LYS A 80 19.12 13.52 -21.72
C LYS A 80 18.12 14.68 -21.80
N GLU A 81 16.86 14.42 -22.11
CA GLU A 81 15.84 15.47 -22.18
C GLU A 81 15.60 16.17 -20.83
N LEU A 82 15.57 15.40 -19.73
CA LEU A 82 15.47 15.95 -18.39
C LEU A 82 16.67 16.85 -18.06
N ARG A 83 17.87 16.47 -18.50
CA ARG A 83 19.09 17.28 -18.31
C ARG A 83 19.04 18.55 -19.16
N ASP A 84 18.59 18.48 -20.40
CA ASP A 84 18.47 19.62 -21.30
C ASP A 84 17.48 20.67 -20.75
N LYS A 85 16.48 20.22 -19.99
CA LYS A 85 15.52 21.08 -19.27
C LYS A 85 15.96 21.48 -17.86
N ALA A 86 17.21 21.16 -17.47
CA ALA A 86 17.78 21.44 -16.15
C ALA A 86 16.95 20.87 -14.97
N VAL A 87 16.26 19.75 -15.18
CA VAL A 87 15.49 19.07 -14.13
C VAL A 87 16.44 18.36 -13.16
N GLN A 88 16.16 18.41 -11.86
CA GLN A 88 16.96 17.68 -10.88
C GLN A 88 16.67 16.17 -10.98
N ILE A 89 17.69 15.39 -11.33
CA ILE A 89 17.61 13.93 -11.44
C ILE A 89 18.28 13.30 -10.22
N LYS A 90 17.49 12.60 -9.40
CA LYS A 90 17.98 11.75 -8.30
C LYS A 90 17.90 10.30 -8.73
N VAL A 91 18.93 9.52 -8.48
CA VAL A 91 18.92 8.08 -8.81
C VAL A 91 18.92 7.30 -7.51
N LYS A 92 17.98 6.37 -7.38
CA LYS A 92 17.88 5.42 -6.28
C LYS A 92 17.76 4.02 -6.84
N GLU A 93 18.41 3.06 -6.19
CA GLU A 93 18.16 1.66 -6.48
C GLU A 93 16.87 1.23 -5.78
N VAL A 94 15.98 0.52 -6.49
CA VAL A 94 14.89 -0.19 -5.82
C VAL A 94 15.54 -1.31 -5.03
N ARG A 95 15.85 -1.06 -3.76
CA ARG A 95 16.21 -2.14 -2.85
C ARG A 95 15.00 -3.05 -2.76
N SER A 96 15.26 -4.35 -2.86
CA SER A 96 14.32 -5.45 -2.72
C SER A 96 13.57 -5.49 -1.38
N ALA A 97 13.62 -4.45 -0.55
CA ALA A 97 13.04 -4.39 0.77
C ALA A 97 11.52 -4.13 0.78
N ASP A 98 10.91 -3.73 -0.35
CA ASP A 98 9.48 -3.41 -0.38
C ASP A 98 8.57 -4.61 -0.17
N TRP A 99 8.96 -5.83 -0.60
CA TRP A 99 8.18 -7.03 -0.28
C TRP A 99 8.25 -7.39 1.21
N VAL A 100 9.38 -7.12 1.87
CA VAL A 100 9.53 -7.29 3.33
C VAL A 100 8.65 -6.29 4.06
N LEU A 101 8.58 -5.04 3.57
CA LEU A 101 7.72 -3.99 4.12
C LEU A 101 6.23 -4.35 3.96
N LEU A 102 5.84 -4.92 2.81
CA LEU A 102 4.51 -5.44 2.54
C LEU A 102 4.16 -6.62 3.47
N LEU A 103 5.11 -7.51 3.73
CA LEU A 103 4.93 -8.65 4.64
C LEU A 103 4.85 -8.21 6.10
N LEU A 104 5.67 -7.22 6.52
CA LEU A 104 5.61 -6.62 7.85
C LEU A 104 4.31 -5.83 8.07
N SER A 105 3.83 -5.09 7.06
CA SER A 105 2.56 -4.34 7.14
C SER A 105 1.33 -5.25 7.04
N GLY A 106 1.44 -6.41 6.37
CA GLY A 106 0.42 -7.47 6.35
C GLY A 106 0.43 -8.36 7.61
N LEU A 107 1.53 -8.35 8.39
CA LEU A 107 1.69 -9.17 9.58
C LEU A 107 0.59 -8.95 10.64
N PRO A 108 0.16 -7.71 10.97
CA PRO A 108 -0.93 -7.48 11.91
C PRO A 108 -2.26 -8.09 11.44
N LEU A 109 -2.55 -8.03 10.13
CA LEU A 109 -3.75 -8.64 9.55
C LEU A 109 -3.67 -10.18 9.62
N LEU A 110 -2.52 -10.76 9.26
CA LEU A 110 -2.28 -12.20 9.35
C LEU A 110 -2.34 -12.71 10.79
N LEU A 111 -1.81 -11.97 11.76
CA LEU A 111 -1.93 -12.29 13.18
C LEU A 111 -3.39 -12.26 13.64
N LEU A 112 -4.18 -11.31 13.15
CA LEU A 112 -5.60 -11.22 13.47
C LEU A 112 -6.39 -12.41 12.89
N VAL A 113 -6.14 -12.76 11.61
CA VAL A 113 -6.74 -13.96 10.99
C VAL A 113 -6.31 -15.23 11.72
N GLY A 114 -5.02 -15.38 12.02
CA GLY A 114 -4.49 -16.53 12.77
C GLY A 114 -5.08 -16.63 14.18
N PHE A 115 -5.25 -15.51 14.87
CA PHE A 115 -5.89 -15.44 16.18
C PHE A 115 -7.37 -15.78 16.11
N CYS A 116 -8.10 -15.30 15.10
CA CYS A 116 -9.50 -15.66 14.86
C CYS A 116 -9.66 -17.17 14.59
N LEU A 117 -8.79 -17.76 13.76
CA LEU A 117 -8.78 -19.20 13.51
C LEU A 117 -8.44 -19.99 14.77
N PHE A 118 -7.52 -19.48 15.60
CA PHE A 118 -7.18 -20.09 16.89
C PHE A 118 -8.38 -20.10 17.84
N LEU A 119 -9.13 -19.00 17.95
CA LEU A 119 -10.35 -18.92 18.75
C LEU A 119 -11.43 -19.88 18.23
N MET A 120 -11.61 -19.98 16.91
CA MET A 120 -12.55 -20.95 16.32
C MET A 120 -12.16 -22.39 16.64
N ARG A 121 -10.87 -22.71 16.54
CA ARG A 121 -10.35 -24.05 16.90
C ARG A 121 -10.54 -24.33 18.39
N GLN A 122 -10.37 -23.34 19.25
CA GLN A 122 -10.56 -23.47 20.69
C GLN A 122 -12.05 -23.65 21.05
N MET A 123 -12.97 -22.96 20.36
CA MET A 123 -14.42 -23.12 20.56
C MET A 123 -14.93 -24.49 20.08
N GLN A 124 -14.35 -25.05 19.01
CA GLN A 124 -14.66 -26.42 18.57
C GLN A 124 -14.14 -27.49 19.54
N ALA A 125 -12.96 -27.31 20.14
CA ALA A 125 -12.41 -28.20 21.16
C ALA A 125 -13.13 -28.07 22.53
N GLY A 126 -13.80 -26.95 22.80
CA GLY A 126 -14.70 -26.74 23.94
C GLY A 126 -16.14 -27.23 23.71
N GLY A 127 -16.29 -28.27 22.88
CA GLY A 127 -17.54 -28.78 22.32
C GLY A 127 -18.76 -28.67 23.25
N ASN A 128 -19.84 -28.14 22.67
CA ASN A 128 -21.21 -28.51 23.03
C ASN A 128 -21.82 -27.98 24.35
N LYS A 129 -21.12 -27.16 25.15
CA LYS A 129 -21.71 -26.66 26.42
C LYS A 129 -22.80 -25.60 26.28
N ALA A 130 -22.85 -24.85 25.18
CA ALA A 130 -23.90 -23.83 24.98
C ALA A 130 -25.22 -24.38 24.41
N LEU A 131 -25.21 -25.55 23.76
CA LEU A 131 -26.42 -26.24 23.27
C LEU A 131 -26.98 -27.27 24.28
N SER A 132 -26.22 -27.57 25.35
CA SER A 132 -26.65 -28.44 26.44
C SER A 132 -27.72 -27.84 27.37
N PHE A 133 -28.04 -26.55 27.23
CA PHE A 133 -29.08 -25.88 28.04
C PHE A 133 -30.51 -26.19 27.59
N GLY A 134 -30.72 -27.08 26.61
CA GLY A 134 -32.05 -27.55 26.18
C GLY A 134 -32.56 -28.84 26.81
N LYS A 135 -31.74 -29.58 27.59
CA LYS A 135 -32.14 -30.88 28.19
C LYS A 135 -32.53 -30.79 29.67
N SER A 136 -33.04 -29.64 30.12
CA SER A 136 -33.60 -29.51 31.47
C SER A 136 -35.12 -29.66 31.45
N ARG A 137 -35.57 -30.76 32.09
CA ARG A 137 -36.90 -31.02 32.66
C ARG A 137 -38.09 -31.25 31.72
N ALA A 138 -38.38 -32.54 31.51
CA ALA A 138 -39.69 -33.08 31.89
C ALA A 138 -39.54 -34.58 32.18
N ARG A 139 -39.52 -34.93 33.48
CA ARG A 139 -39.92 -36.27 33.93
C ARG A 139 -41.42 -36.35 33.69
N LEU A 140 -41.88 -37.19 32.77
CA LEU A 140 -43.24 -37.70 32.86
C LEU A 140 -43.20 -38.89 33.82
N LEU A 141 -43.88 -38.70 34.95
CA LEU A 141 -44.27 -39.76 35.85
C LEU A 141 -45.09 -40.76 35.03
N SER A 142 -44.68 -42.03 35.10
CA SER A 142 -45.56 -43.17 34.80
C SER A 142 -46.45 -43.45 36.00
#